data_AF-A0A1C5CAJ3-F1
#
_entry.id   AF-A0A1C5CAJ3-F1
#
_cell.length_a   1.000
_cell.length_b   1.000
_cell.length_c   1.000
_cell.angle_alpha   90.00
_cell.angle_beta   90.00
_cell.angle_gamma   90.00
#
_symmetry.space_group_name_H-M   'P 1'
#
loop_
_entity.id
_entity.type
_entity.pdbx_description
1 polymer ?
#
loop_
_entity_poly.entity_id
_entity_poly.type
_entity_poly.pdbx_seq_one_letter_code
_entity_poly.pdbx_strand_id
1 'polypeptide(L)'
;MIIATVLGLALSVAVLAAVFFSTLLVAALGAVAGFTQALSKLSLDAMIQRDVPEEVRTSAFARSETLLQMAWVVGGGIGIALPLNAVLGMSVAAGILALGAAASVRGLLGAARRGTPHPRVA
;
A
#
# COMPACT_ATOMS: atom_id res chain seq x y z
N MET A 1 -4.80 -13.24 -1.54
CA MET A 1 -6.15 -12.88 -2.00
C MET A 1 -6.70 -11.66 -1.26
N ILE A 2 -6.70 -11.62 0.09
CA ILE A 2 -7.15 -10.45 0.88
C ILE A 2 -6.44 -9.14 0.51
N ILE A 3 -5.11 -9.17 0.35
CA ILE A 3 -4.34 -7.96 -0.02
C ILE A 3 -4.72 -7.45 -1.42
N ALA A 4 -5.00 -8.35 -2.36
CA ALA A 4 -5.36 -7.98 -3.72
C ALA A 4 -6.77 -7.38 -3.80
N THR A 5 -7.73 -7.90 -3.03
CA THR A 5 -9.09 -7.36 -2.96
C THR A 5 -9.11 -5.99 -2.28
N VAL A 6 -8.36 -5.80 -1.18
CA VAL A 6 -8.25 -4.49 -0.50
C VAL A 6 -7.61 -3.44 -1.41
N LEU A 7 -6.53 -3.79 -2.12
CA LEU A 7 -5.88 -2.89 -3.08
C LEU A 7 -6.79 -2.53 -4.25
N GLY A 8 -7.55 -3.49 -4.79
CA GLY A 8 -8.50 -3.24 -5.87
C GLY A 8 -9.62 -2.28 -5.46
N LEU A 9 -10.12 -2.43 -4.22
CA LEU A 9 -11.16 -1.56 -3.67
C LEU A 9 -10.62 -0.15 -3.41
N ALA A 10 -9.40 -0.04 -2.86
CA ALA A 10 -8.72 1.24 -2.63
C ALA A 10 -8.45 2.01 -3.93
N LEU A 11 -7.97 1.31 -4.97
CA LEU A 11 -7.73 1.90 -6.28
C LEU A 11 -9.03 2.38 -6.94
N SER A 12 -10.11 1.60 -6.84
CA SER A 12 -11.41 1.96 -7.41
C SER A 12 -11.96 3.24 -6.79
N VAL A 13 -11.87 3.39 -5.47
CA VAL A 13 -12.32 4.61 -4.77
C VAL A 13 -11.45 5.81 -5.13
N ALA A 14 -10.13 5.62 -5.24
CA ALA A 14 -9.22 6.70 -5.65
C ALA A 14 -9.48 7.19 -7.07
N VAL A 15 -9.75 6.28 -8.01
CA VAL A 15 -10.11 6.63 -9.39
C VAL A 15 -11.45 7.36 -9.45
N LEU A 16 -12.46 6.89 -8.72
CA LEU A 16 -13.75 7.58 -8.63
C LEU A 16 -13.60 8.99 -8.04
N ALA A 17 -12.76 9.16 -7.02
CA ALA A 17 -12.49 10.47 -6.42
C ALA A 17 -11.75 11.43 -7.35
N ALA A 18 -10.83 10.91 -8.16
CA ALA A 18 -10.12 11.68 -9.17
C ALA A 18 -11.02 12.15 -10.31
N VAL A 19 -11.99 11.32 -10.73
CA VAL A 19 -12.87 11.63 -11.86
C VAL A 19 -14.00 12.58 -11.49
N PHE A 20 -14.61 12.42 -10.31
CA PHE A 20 -15.84 13.13 -9.95
C PHE A 20 -15.65 14.29 -8.95
N PHE A 21 -14.39 14.60 -8.58
CA PHE A 21 -13.95 15.65 -7.65
C PHE A 21 -15.07 16.31 -6.81
N SER A 22 -15.50 15.61 -5.76
CA SER A 22 -16.52 16.06 -4.81
C SER A 22 -15.98 15.92 -3.38
N THR A 23 -16.36 16.82 -2.48
CA THR A 23 -15.96 16.78 -1.06
C THR A 23 -16.26 15.43 -0.42
N LEU A 24 -17.37 14.79 -0.82
CA LEU A 24 -17.74 13.45 -0.37
C LEU A 24 -16.75 12.38 -0.83
N LEU A 25 -16.26 12.47 -2.07
CA LEU A 25 -15.31 11.52 -2.63
C LEU A 25 -13.90 11.71 -2.06
N VAL A 26 -13.49 12.95 -1.78
CA VAL A 26 -12.24 13.23 -1.07
C VAL A 26 -12.31 12.67 0.35
N ALA A 27 -13.43 12.82 1.05
CA ALA A 27 -13.64 12.22 2.37
C ALA A 27 -13.64 10.69 2.31
N ALA A 28 -14.31 10.09 1.31
CA ALA A 28 -14.30 8.65 1.09
C ALA A 28 -12.89 8.13 0.79
N LEU A 29 -12.11 8.84 -0.02
CA LEU A 29 -10.71 8.53 -0.28
C LEU A 29 -9.88 8.56 1.01
N GLY A 30 -10.05 9.59 1.85
CA GLY A 30 -9.39 9.68 3.14
C GLY A 30 -9.74 8.51 4.06
N ALA A 31 -11.02 8.14 4.14
CA ALA A 31 -11.47 6.98 4.91
C ALA A 31 -10.82 5.69 4.41
N VAL A 32 -10.84 5.45 3.10
CA VAL A 32 -10.26 4.25 2.48
C VAL A 32 -8.74 4.20 2.62
N ALA A 33 -8.06 5.33 2.52
CA ALA A 33 -6.63 5.44 2.78
C ALA A 33 -6.30 5.05 4.23
N GLY A 34 -7.06 5.57 5.21
CA GLY A 34 -6.93 5.22 6.62
C GLY A 34 -7.15 3.74 6.90
N PHE A 35 -8.23 3.17 6.36
CA PHE A 35 -8.50 1.73 6.47
C PHE A 35 -7.39 0.88 5.86
N THR A 36 -6.91 1.25 4.68
CA THR A 36 -5.83 0.53 4.00
C THR A 36 -4.53 0.60 4.79
N GLN A 37 -4.20 1.76 5.38
CA GLN A 37 -3.02 1.91 6.22
C GLN A 37 -3.09 1.02 7.46
N ALA A 38 -4.25 0.96 8.14
CA ALA A 38 -4.45 0.10 9.30
C ALA A 38 -4.31 -1.40 8.94
N LEU A 39 -4.98 -1.84 7.87
CA LEU A 39 -4.90 -3.24 7.41
C LEU A 39 -3.50 -3.63 6.94
N SER A 40 -2.78 -2.70 6.30
CA SER A 40 -1.41 -2.94 5.82
C SER A 40 -0.46 -3.15 7.00
N LYS A 41 -0.57 -2.35 8.06
CA LYS A 41 0.23 -2.51 9.28
C LYS A 41 -0.05 -3.86 9.96
N LEU A 42 -1.32 -4.19 10.19
CA LEU A 42 -1.71 -5.48 10.78
C LEU A 42 -1.23 -6.69 9.94
N SER A 43 -1.33 -6.59 8.62
CA SER A 43 -0.88 -7.66 7.71
C SER A 43 0.65 -7.80 7.72
N LEU A 44 1.38 -6.68 7.79
CA LEU A 44 2.84 -6.67 7.88
C LEU A 44 3.31 -7.30 9.19
N ASP A 45 2.68 -6.94 10.31
CA ASP A 45 3.01 -7.48 11.64
C ASP A 45 2.78 -9.00 11.67
N ALA A 46 1.66 -9.47 11.12
CA ALA A 46 1.37 -10.89 11.00
C ALA A 46 2.39 -11.64 10.10
N MET A 47 2.81 -11.02 8.99
CA MET A 47 3.81 -11.60 8.10
C MET A 47 5.18 -11.72 8.78
N ILE A 48 5.62 -10.67 9.50
CA ILE A 48 6.88 -10.69 10.24
C ILE A 48 6.85 -11.78 11.33
N GLN A 49 5.73 -11.93 12.03
CA GLN A 49 5.60 -12.98 13.05
C GLN A 49 5.67 -14.39 12.46
N ARG A 50 5.12 -14.60 11.26
CA ARG A 50 5.10 -15.91 10.59
C ARG A 50 6.43 -16.26 9.90
N ASP A 51 7.03 -15.29 9.20
CA ASP A 51 8.10 -15.55 8.23
C ASP A 51 9.51 -15.20 8.76
N VAL A 52 9.63 -14.50 9.89
CA VAL A 52 10.92 -14.05 10.45
C VAL A 52 11.31 -14.89 11.68
N PRO A 53 12.54 -15.47 11.71
CA PRO A 53 13.06 -16.22 12.86
C PRO A 53 13.06 -15.39 14.15
N GLU A 54 12.90 -16.06 15.30
CA GLU A 54 12.83 -15.45 16.64
C GLU A 54 13.98 -14.48 16.94
N GLU A 55 15.18 -14.85 16.50
CA GLU A 55 16.43 -14.13 16.71
C GLU A 55 16.43 -12.72 16.11
N VAL A 56 15.72 -12.52 15.00
CA VAL A 56 15.75 -11.28 14.20
C VAL A 56 14.38 -10.61 14.08
N ARG A 57 13.36 -11.15 14.76
CA ARG A 57 11.99 -10.62 14.71
C ARG A 57 11.91 -9.16 15.19
N THR A 58 12.57 -8.86 16.31
CA THR A 58 12.57 -7.50 16.90
C THR A 58 13.25 -6.48 15.98
N SER A 59 14.35 -6.84 15.33
CA SER A 59 15.04 -5.95 14.39
C SER A 59 14.23 -5.77 13.09
N ALA A 60 13.55 -6.83 12.62
CA ALA A 60 12.66 -6.76 11.47
C ALA A 60 11.45 -5.84 11.72
N PHE A 61 10.87 -5.89 12.92
CA PHE A 61 9.83 -4.95 13.34
C PHE A 61 10.34 -3.51 13.37
N ALA A 62 11.47 -3.26 14.02
CA ALA A 62 12.05 -1.92 14.12
C ALA A 62 12.35 -1.33 12.73
N ARG A 63 12.94 -2.12 11.82
CA ARG A 63 13.23 -1.68 10.45
C ARG A 63 11.97 -1.39 9.64
N SER A 64 10.94 -2.19 9.83
CA SER A 64 9.67 -2.00 9.11
C SER A 64 8.97 -0.72 9.54
N GLU A 65 8.98 -0.41 10.84
CA GLU A 65 8.39 0.83 11.36
C GLU A 65 9.16 2.07 10.89
N THR A 66 10.50 2.03 10.87
CA THR A 66 11.28 3.17 10.36
C THR A 66 11.03 3.40 8.87
N LEU A 67 10.87 2.35 8.08
CA LEU A 67 10.48 2.47 6.67
C LEU A 67 9.08 3.08 6.51
N LEU A 68 8.12 2.71 7.35
CA LEU A 68 6.78 3.31 7.34
C LEU A 68 6.82 4.80 7.69
N GLN A 69 7.61 5.18 8.70
CA GLN A 69 7.81 6.58 9.07
C GLN A 69 8.46 7.36 7.93
N MET A 70 9.50 6.82 7.30
CA MET A 70 10.16 7.46 6.15
C MET A 70 9.21 7.59 4.94
N ALA A 71 8.41 6.55 4.66
CA ALA A 71 7.42 6.60 3.59
C ALA A 71 6.36 7.69 3.85
N TRP A 72 5.93 7.83 5.09
CA TRP A 72 5.01 8.89 5.50
C TRP A 72 5.63 10.29 5.31
N VAL A 73 6.89 10.49 5.70
CA VAL A 73 7.62 11.76 5.51
C VAL A 73 7.74 12.11 4.03
N VAL A 74 8.11 11.14 3.18
CA VAL A 74 8.19 11.35 1.72
C VAL A 74 6.81 11.71 1.15
N GLY A 75 5.75 11.00 1.56
CA GLY A 75 4.38 11.31 1.15
C GLY A 75 3.93 12.71 1.55
N GLY A 76 4.21 13.12 2.80
CA GLY A 76 3.94 14.47 3.28
C GLY A 76 4.73 15.54 2.51
N GLY A 77 6.00 15.29 2.22
CA GLY A 77 6.85 16.17 1.40
C GLY A 77 6.30 16.37 -0.01
N ILE A 78 5.85 15.30 -0.66
CA ILE A 78 5.18 15.38 -1.99
C ILE A 78 3.90 16.20 -1.89
N GLY A 79 3.09 15.96 -0.85
CA GLY A 79 1.84 16.70 -0.63
C GLY A 79 2.05 18.21 -0.45
N ILE A 80 3.10 18.61 0.28
CA ILE A 80 3.45 20.03 0.52
C ILE A 80 4.04 20.68 -0.73
N ALA A 81 4.84 19.95 -1.51
CA ALA A 81 5.49 20.49 -2.70
C ALA A 81 4.51 20.76 -3.86
N LEU A 82 3.34 20.13 -3.84
CA LEU A 82 2.31 20.33 -4.86
C LEU A 82 1.62 21.69 -4.70
N PRO A 83 1.36 22.42 -5.81
CA PRO A 83 0.59 23.65 -5.75
C PRO A 83 -0.84 23.35 -5.31
N LEU A 84 -1.54 24.37 -4.78
CA LEU A 84 -2.92 24.30 -4.30
C LEU A 84 -3.96 24.17 -5.44
N ASN A 85 -3.68 23.30 -6.41
CA ASN A 85 -4.58 22.91 -7.49
C ASN A 85 -5.13 21.51 -7.18
N ALA A 86 -6.42 21.47 -6.89
CA ALA A 86 -7.13 20.28 -6.44
C ALA A 86 -7.05 19.11 -7.44
N VAL A 87 -7.19 19.39 -8.74
CA VAL A 87 -7.13 18.39 -9.81
C VAL A 87 -5.72 17.83 -9.95
N LEU A 88 -4.71 18.70 -9.91
CA LEU A 88 -3.32 18.28 -10.01
C LEU A 88 -2.93 17.38 -8.82
N GLY A 89 -3.24 17.81 -7.59
CA GLY A 89 -2.96 17.01 -6.39
C GLY A 89 -3.62 15.63 -6.42
N MET A 90 -4.89 15.57 -6.85
CA MET A 90 -5.62 14.31 -6.95
C MET A 90 -5.11 13.41 -8.06
N SER A 91 -4.71 13.97 -9.21
CA SER A 91 -4.11 13.21 -10.31
C SER A 91 -2.77 12.57 -9.91
N VAL A 92 -1.95 13.29 -9.14
CA VAL A 92 -0.67 12.77 -8.61
C VAL A 92 -0.92 11.68 -7.57
N ALA A 93 -1.85 11.89 -6.65
CA ALA A 93 -2.24 10.86 -5.67
C ALA A 93 -2.75 9.59 -6.37
N ALA A 94 -3.62 9.73 -7.37
CA ALA A 94 -4.11 8.62 -8.17
C ALA A 94 -2.98 7.90 -8.92
N GLY A 95 -2.03 8.64 -9.50
CA GLY A 95 -0.85 8.09 -10.16
C GLY A 95 0.03 7.26 -9.22
N ILE A 96 0.32 7.77 -8.02
CA ILE A 96 1.10 7.05 -7.00
C ILE A 96 0.38 5.75 -6.59
N LEU A 97 -0.93 5.81 -6.36
CA LEU A 97 -1.74 4.64 -6.02
C LEU A 97 -1.78 3.61 -7.15
N ALA A 98 -1.91 4.06 -8.40
CA ALA A 98 -1.90 3.19 -9.58
C ALA A 98 -0.55 2.47 -9.75
N LEU A 99 0.56 3.19 -9.55
CA LEU A 99 1.90 2.59 -9.58
C LEU A 99 2.09 1.55 -8.48
N GLY A 100 1.64 1.85 -7.26
CA GLY A 100 1.67 0.90 -6.14
C GLY A 100 0.85 -0.36 -6.43
N ALA A 101 -0.38 -0.20 -6.92
CA ALA A 101 -1.25 -1.31 -7.29
C ALA A 101 -0.63 -2.16 -8.43
N ALA A 102 -0.05 -1.52 -9.44
CA ALA A 102 0.62 -2.22 -10.54
C ALA A 102 1.83 -3.04 -10.05
N ALA A 103 2.64 -2.48 -9.13
CA ALA A 103 3.76 -3.20 -8.54
C ALA A 103 3.30 -4.41 -7.71
N SER A 104 2.25 -4.26 -6.90
CA SER A 104 1.69 -5.36 -6.11
C SER A 104 1.10 -6.46 -6.98
N VAL A 105 0.32 -6.11 -8.02
CA VAL A 105 -0.26 -7.07 -8.95
C VAL A 105 0.85 -7.81 -9.72
N ARG A 106 1.87 -7.10 -10.20
CA ARG A 106 3.04 -7.74 -10.84
C ARG A 106 3.76 -8.70 -9.89
N GLY A 107 3.93 -8.32 -8.63
CA GLY A 107 4.53 -9.18 -7.60
C GLY A 107 3.73 -10.45 -7.36
N LEU A 108 2.40 -10.34 -7.25
CA LEU A 108 1.50 -11.47 -7.07
C LEU A 108 1.46 -12.39 -8.30
N LEU A 109 1.40 -11.82 -9.51
CA LEU A 109 1.46 -12.58 -10.76
C LEU A 109 2.83 -13.25 -10.94
N GLY A 110 3.92 -12.59 -10.54
CA GLY A 110 5.26 -13.15 -10.55
C GLY A 110 5.42 -14.30 -9.56
N ALA A 111 4.85 -14.18 -8.35
CA ALA A 111 4.83 -15.26 -7.36
C ALA A 111 3.99 -16.45 -7.82
N ALA A 112 2.83 -16.20 -8.42
CA ALA A 112 1.98 -17.24 -9.02
C ALA A 112 2.68 -17.96 -10.19
N ARG A 113 3.49 -17.23 -10.98
CA ARG A 113 4.29 -17.80 -12.08
C ARG A 113 5.52 -18.57 -11.61
N ARG A 114 6.07 -18.28 -10.43
CA ARG A 114 7.29 -18.95 -9.94
C ARG A 114 7.07 -20.37 -9.45
N GLY A 115 5.82 -20.83 -9.31
CA GLY A 115 5.50 -22.17 -8.84
C GLY A 115 5.97 -22.40 -7.40
N THR A 116 5.28 -23.24 -6.65
CA THR A 116 5.78 -23.71 -5.34
C THR A 116 7.12 -24.41 -5.55
N PRO A 117 8.22 -23.98 -4.90
CA PRO A 117 9.40 -24.81 -4.80
C PRO A 117 8.97 -26.12 -4.14
N HIS A 118 9.01 -27.22 -4.90
CA HIS A 118 8.80 -28.54 -4.31
C HIS A 118 9.78 -28.71 -3.16
N PRO A 119 9.34 -29.09 -1.95
CA PRO A 119 10.26 -29.46 -0.88
C PRO A 119 11.10 -30.63 -1.41
N ARG A 120 12.41 -30.42 -1.56
CA ARG A 120 13.32 -31.55 -1.72
C ARG A 120 13.41 -32.22 -0.35
N VAL A 121 12.53 -33.20 -0.14
CA VAL A 121 12.72 -34.17 0.93
C VAL A 121 13.85 -35.08 0.46
N ALA A 122 14.99 -35.01 1.14
CA ALA A 122 16.11 -35.93 1.04
C ALA A 122 16.47 -36.37 2.45
#